data_AF-A0A7S3ZFP5-F1
#
_entry.id   AF-A0A7S3ZFP5-F1
#
_cell.length_a   1.000
_cell.length_b   1.000
_cell.length_c   1.000
_cell.angle_alpha   90.00
_cell.angle_beta   90.00
_cell.angle_gamma   90.00
#
_symmetry.space_group_name_H-M   'P 1'
#
loop_
_entity.id
_entity.type
_entity.pdbx_description
1 polymer ?
#
loop_
_entity_poly.entity_id
_entity_poly.type
_entity_poly.pdbx_seq_one_letter_code
_entity_poly.pdbx_strand_id
1 'polypeptide(L)'
;KNRARFVWAEISFFSRWYEDQGLDRKRRFRDLVMDGRWEFVGGGWAQNDEASSDLMLVVNQMTTGHQYLLENFGVQPRIGWQIDPFGHSSATPALFKAIG
;
A
#
# COMPACT_ATOMS: atom_id res chain seq x y z
N LYS A 1 10.09 -16.52 20.47
CA LYS A 1 9.19 -15.45 20.97
C LYS A 1 8.22 -15.11 19.85
N ASN A 2 6.91 -15.31 20.03
CA ASN A 2 5.90 -14.98 19.01
C ASN A 2 5.84 -13.47 18.82
N ARG A 3 6.22 -12.99 17.64
CA ARG A 3 6.21 -11.57 17.30
C ARG A 3 5.07 -11.33 16.34
N ALA A 4 4.03 -10.65 16.80
CA ALA A 4 2.87 -10.34 15.97
C ALA A 4 3.29 -9.46 14.77
N ARG A 5 2.71 -9.78 13.61
CA ARG A 5 2.88 -9.07 12.35
C ARG A 5 1.50 -8.68 11.80
N PHE A 6 1.48 -7.65 10.98
CA PHE A 6 0.27 -7.16 10.35
C PHE A 6 0.59 -6.57 8.98
N VAL A 7 -0.35 -6.68 8.05
CA VAL A 7 -0.25 -6.11 6.70
C VAL A 7 -1.34 -5.08 6.48
N TRP A 8 -1.08 -4.05 5.68
CA TRP A 8 -2.05 -3.01 5.35
C TRP A 8 -1.98 -2.63 3.88
N ALA A 9 -3.14 -2.44 3.23
CA ALA A 9 -3.22 -2.22 1.79
C ALA A 9 -3.59 -0.79 1.38
N GLU A 10 -4.61 -0.20 1.98
CA GLU A 10 -5.23 1.03 1.49
C GLU A 10 -4.52 2.27 2.05
N ILE A 11 -3.76 2.95 1.18
CA ILE A 11 -2.94 4.10 1.61
C ILE A 11 -3.78 5.37 1.82
N SER A 12 -4.97 5.47 1.23
CA SER A 12 -5.91 6.56 1.51
C SER A 12 -6.33 6.62 2.98
N PHE A 13 -6.72 5.49 3.57
CA PHE A 13 -7.07 5.43 4.99
C PHE A 13 -5.84 5.55 5.88
N PHE A 14 -4.74 4.91 5.49
CA PHE A 14 -3.50 4.99 6.25
C PHE A 14 -2.99 6.43 6.35
N SER A 15 -2.91 7.14 5.24
CA SER A 15 -2.39 8.52 5.20
C SER A 15 -3.23 9.45 6.05
N ARG A 16 -4.57 9.39 5.91
CA ARG A 16 -5.50 10.15 6.75
C ARG A 16 -5.26 9.88 8.23
N TRP A 17 -5.17 8.62 8.63
CA TRP A 17 -4.87 8.28 10.02
C TRP A 17 -3.49 8.81 10.42
N TYR A 18 -2.45 8.57 9.62
CA TYR A 18 -1.07 8.89 9.97
C TYR A 18 -0.86 10.39 10.16
N GLU A 19 -1.47 11.24 9.32
CA GLU A 19 -1.34 12.69 9.45
C GLU A 19 -1.91 13.26 10.74
N ASP A 20 -2.97 12.65 11.28
CA ASP A 20 -3.57 13.07 12.55
C ASP A 20 -2.75 12.65 13.78
N GLN A 21 -1.65 11.89 13.60
CA GLN A 21 -0.86 11.38 14.71
C GLN A 21 0.26 12.34 15.15
N GLY A 22 0.43 12.47 16.47
CA GLY A 22 1.57 13.18 17.05
C GLY A 22 2.92 12.49 16.81
N LEU A 23 4.01 13.25 16.97
CA LEU A 23 5.39 12.84 16.65
C LEU A 23 5.81 11.52 17.30
N ASP A 24 5.41 11.27 18.55
CA ASP A 24 5.81 10.06 19.27
C ASP A 24 5.10 8.80 18.77
N ARG A 25 3.86 8.95 18.27
CA ARG A 25 3.15 7.84 17.62
C ARG A 25 3.69 7.60 16.21
N LYS A 26 3.97 8.67 15.44
CA LYS A 26 4.66 8.56 14.15
C LYS A 26 6.02 7.85 14.28
N ARG A 27 6.84 8.21 15.28
CA ARG A 27 8.12 7.53 15.59
C ARG A 27 7.94 6.04 15.88
N ARG A 28 7.09 5.69 16.85
CA ARG A 28 6.84 4.27 17.20
C ARG A 28 6.30 3.46 16.03
N PHE A 29 5.44 4.06 15.20
CA PHE A 29 4.93 3.38 14.01
C PHE A 29 6.03 3.15 12.97
N ARG A 30 6.91 4.14 12.75
CA ARG A 30 8.08 3.98 11.88
C ARG A 30 8.96 2.83 12.35
N ASP A 31 9.17 2.67 13.66
CA ASP A 31 9.90 1.54 14.21
C ASP A 31 9.23 0.19 13.86
N LEU A 32 7.90 0.10 13.91
CA LEU A 32 7.17 -1.13 13.52
C LEU A 32 7.36 -1.48 12.05
N VAL A 33 7.41 -0.47 11.17
CA VAL A 33 7.66 -0.64 9.74
C VAL A 33 9.10 -1.09 9.49
N MET A 34 10.08 -0.39 10.06
CA MET A 34 11.51 -0.73 9.90
C MET A 34 11.85 -2.11 10.48
N ASP A 35 11.15 -2.51 11.53
CA ASP A 35 11.30 -3.80 12.17
C ASP A 35 10.58 -4.93 11.40
N GLY A 36 9.78 -4.61 10.37
CA GLY A 36 9.02 -5.59 9.56
C GLY A 36 7.85 -6.22 10.33
N ARG A 37 7.35 -5.55 11.37
CA ARG A 37 6.11 -5.95 12.08
C ARG A 37 4.87 -5.42 11.40
N TRP A 38 5.02 -4.31 10.69
CA TRP A 38 3.98 -3.73 9.85
C TRP A 38 4.51 -3.66 8.42
N GLU A 39 3.81 -4.32 7.50
CA GLU A 39 4.18 -4.36 6.08
C GLU A 39 3.05 -3.77 5.22
N PHE A 40 3.41 -2.96 4.23
CA PHE A 40 2.45 -2.44 3.26
C PHE A 40 2.40 -3.38 2.06
N VAL A 41 1.20 -3.80 1.67
CA VAL A 41 0.93 -4.72 0.55
C VAL A 41 -0.01 -4.07 -0.44
N GLY A 42 0.14 -4.28 -1.74
CA GLY A 42 -0.54 -3.51 -2.78
C GLY A 42 -0.03 -2.07 -2.82
N GLY A 43 -0.30 -1.28 -1.78
CA GLY A 43 0.25 0.05 -1.58
C GLY A 43 -0.38 1.13 -2.44
N GLY A 44 -1.44 0.81 -3.16
CA GLY A 44 -2.23 1.80 -3.89
C GLY A 44 -3.04 2.68 -2.95
N TRP A 45 -3.51 3.81 -3.47
CA TRP A 45 -4.46 4.67 -2.75
C TRP A 45 -5.71 3.88 -2.31
N ALA A 46 -6.16 2.96 -3.15
CA ALA A 46 -7.19 1.97 -2.84
C ALA A 46 -6.89 0.63 -3.54
N GLN A 47 -7.63 -0.40 -3.17
CA GLN A 47 -7.70 -1.63 -3.96
C GLN A 47 -8.66 -1.40 -5.14
N ASN A 48 -8.12 -1.14 -6.34
CA ASN A 48 -8.93 -0.80 -7.51
C ASN A 48 -9.71 -2.00 -8.05
N ASP A 49 -10.87 -1.74 -8.65
CA ASP A 49 -11.56 -2.72 -9.48
C ASP A 49 -10.70 -3.11 -10.68
N GLU A 50 -10.80 -4.36 -11.12
CA GLU A 50 -10.06 -4.90 -12.27
C GLU A 50 -10.95 -5.08 -13.51
N ALA A 51 -12.27 -4.91 -13.41
CA ALA A 51 -13.20 -5.07 -14.53
C ALA A 51 -13.49 -3.76 -15.28
N SER A 52 -13.69 -2.66 -14.55
CA SER A 52 -14.21 -1.40 -15.09
C SER A 52 -13.23 -0.22 -15.01
N SER A 53 -12.12 -0.37 -14.28
CA SER A 53 -11.13 0.69 -14.12
C SER A 53 -10.31 0.91 -15.39
N ASP A 54 -10.16 2.18 -15.78
CA ASP A 54 -9.19 2.57 -16.80
C ASP A 54 -7.75 2.37 -16.29
N LEU A 55 -6.88 1.80 -17.13
CA LEU A 55 -5.51 1.43 -16.73
C LEU A 55 -4.67 2.64 -16.29
N MET A 56 -4.87 3.82 -16.89
CA MET A 56 -4.14 5.03 -16.48
C MET A 56 -4.57 5.49 -15.09
N LEU A 57 -5.84 5.32 -14.73
CA LEU A 57 -6.33 5.60 -13.38
C LEU A 57 -5.76 4.60 -12.37
N VAL A 58 -5.60 3.32 -12.75
CA VAL A 58 -4.92 2.33 -11.91
C VAL A 58 -3.45 2.72 -11.67
N VAL A 59 -2.73 3.15 -12.71
CA VAL A 59 -1.35 3.64 -12.55
C VAL A 59 -1.30 4.84 -11.62
N ASN A 60 -2.18 5.82 -11.80
CA ASN A 60 -2.21 7.04 -11.00
C ASN A 60 -2.49 6.77 -9.52
N GLN A 61 -3.46 5.91 -9.21
CA GLN A 61 -3.79 5.59 -7.82
C GLN A 61 -2.69 4.76 -7.14
N MET A 62 -2.05 3.85 -7.88
CA MET A 62 -0.89 3.09 -7.39
C MET A 62 0.29 4.02 -7.12
N THR A 63 0.59 4.92 -8.05
CA THR A 63 1.68 5.90 -7.94
C THR A 63 1.49 6.80 -6.72
N THR A 64 0.27 7.32 -6.51
CA THR A 64 -0.05 8.16 -5.35
C THR A 64 0.24 7.45 -4.03
N GLY A 65 -0.20 6.19 -3.88
CA GLY A 65 0.01 5.43 -2.65
C GLY A 65 1.48 5.05 -2.44
N HIS A 66 2.17 4.58 -3.49
CA HIS A 66 3.59 4.22 -3.42
C HIS A 66 4.48 5.43 -3.11
N GLN A 67 4.20 6.58 -3.73
CA GLN A 67 4.93 7.82 -3.45
C GLN A 67 4.77 8.25 -1.99
N TYR A 68 3.55 8.19 -1.45
CA TYR A 68 3.30 8.51 -0.04
C TYR A 68 4.13 7.63 0.91
N LEU A 69 4.20 6.32 0.63
CA LEU A 69 4.98 5.36 1.41
C LEU A 69 6.49 5.60 1.30
N LEU A 70 6.97 5.93 0.11
CA LEU A 70 8.36 6.25 -0.13
C LEU A 70 8.79 7.51 0.63
N GLU A 71 7.99 8.57 0.58
CA GLU A 71 8.29 9.84 1.25
C GLU A 71 8.25 9.71 2.78
N ASN A 72 7.28 8.96 3.33
CA ASN A 72 7.09 8.85 4.78
C ASN A 72 7.97 7.78 5.45
N PHE A 73 8.20 6.65 4.77
CA PHE A 73 8.87 5.49 5.36
C PHE A 73 10.09 5.02 4.57
N GLY A 74 10.29 5.47 3.33
CA GLY A 74 11.36 4.98 2.46
C GLY A 74 11.14 3.55 1.97
N VAL A 75 9.88 3.10 1.89
CA VAL A 75 9.51 1.72 1.53
C VAL A 75 8.77 1.69 0.21
N GLN A 76 8.99 0.61 -0.54
CA GLN A 76 8.26 0.29 -1.76
C GLN A 76 7.63 -1.10 -1.60
N PRO A 77 6.30 -1.21 -1.58
CA PRO A 77 5.59 -2.49 -1.53
C PRO A 77 5.94 -3.39 -2.71
N ARG A 78 6.18 -4.68 -2.45
CA ARG A 78 6.55 -5.70 -3.46
C ARG A 78 5.52 -6.80 -3.65
N ILE A 79 4.52 -6.85 -2.76
CA ILE A 79 3.50 -7.89 -2.74
C ILE A 79 2.20 -7.28 -3.22
N GLY A 80 1.65 -7.79 -4.32
CA GLY A 80 0.31 -7.41 -4.77
C GLY A 80 -0.77 -7.95 -3.83
N TRP A 81 -1.79 -7.14 -3.55
CA TRP A 81 -2.92 -7.51 -2.71
C TRP A 81 -4.22 -7.07 -3.38
N GLN A 82 -4.97 -8.05 -3.90
CA GLN A 82 -6.23 -7.87 -4.63
C GLN A 82 -7.21 -8.95 -4.19
N ILE A 83 -7.77 -8.81 -2.98
CA ILE A 83 -8.58 -9.88 -2.35
C ILE A 83 -10.09 -9.73 -2.58
N ASP A 84 -10.54 -8.54 -3.00
CA ASP A 84 -11.96 -8.18 -3.10
C ASP A 84 -12.42 -7.62 -4.47
N PRO A 85 -11.59 -7.44 -5.53
CA PRO A 85 -12.14 -7.18 -6.86
C PRO A 85 -13.00 -8.36 -7.34
N PHE A 86 -14.13 -8.05 -7.96
CA PHE A 86 -15.05 -9.05 -8.49
C PHE A 86 -14.58 -9.56 -9.87
N GLY A 87 -13.56 -10.42 -9.84
CA GLY A 87 -12.85 -10.91 -11.02
C GLY A 87 -11.48 -10.24 -11.16
N HIS A 88 -10.55 -10.93 -11.82
CA HIS A 88 -9.17 -10.45 -12.00
C HIS A 88 -8.83 -10.26 -13.48
N SER A 89 -8.16 -9.15 -13.78
CA SER A 89 -7.68 -8.80 -15.11
C SER A 89 -6.31 -9.43 -15.38
N SER A 90 -6.12 -9.94 -16.59
CA SER A 90 -4.80 -10.42 -17.04
C SER A 90 -3.76 -9.30 -17.13
N ALA A 91 -4.18 -8.04 -17.14
CA ALA A 91 -3.28 -6.89 -17.16
C ALA A 91 -2.63 -6.63 -15.78
N THR A 92 -3.31 -6.99 -14.68
CA THR A 92 -2.88 -6.66 -13.31
C THR A 92 -1.48 -7.19 -12.98
N PRO A 93 -1.12 -8.46 -13.27
CA PRO A 93 0.23 -8.95 -12.98
C PRO A 93 1.33 -8.21 -13.75
N ALA A 94 1.07 -7.87 -15.02
CA ALA A 94 2.02 -7.13 -15.86
C ALA A 94 2.18 -5.69 -15.36
N LEU A 95 1.08 -5.06 -14.96
CA LEU A 95 1.08 -3.72 -14.40
C LEU A 95 1.84 -3.65 -13.08
N PHE A 96 1.55 -4.55 -12.15
CA PHE A 96 2.23 -4.59 -10.84
C PHE A 96 3.72 -4.86 -10.99
N LYS A 97 4.12 -5.77 -11.89
CA LYS A 97 5.54 -5.98 -12.22
C LYS A 97 6.25 -4.71 -12.70
N ALA A 98 5.56 -3.83 -13.43
CA ALA A 98 6.13 -2.57 -13.91
C ALA A 98 6.23 -1.50 -12.82
N ILE A 99 5.32 -1.53 -11.83
CA ILE A 99 5.29 -0.59 -10.70
C ILE A 99 6.39 -0.93 -9.66
N GLY A 100 6.74 -2.21 -9.52
CA GLY A 100 7.83 -2.70 -8.66
C GLY A 100 7.35 -3.62 -7.55
#